data_AF-A8UWB7-F1
#
_entry.id   AF-A8UWB7-F1
#
_cell.length_a   1.000
_cell.length_b   1.000
_cell.length_c   1.000
_cell.angle_alpha   90.00
_cell.angle_beta   90.00
_cell.angle_gamma   90.00
#
_symmetry.space_group_name_H-M   'P 1'
#
loop_
_entity.id
_entity.type
_entity.pdbx_description
1 polymer ?
#
loop_
_entity_poly.entity_id
_entity_poly.type
_entity_poly.pdbx_seq_one_letter_code
_entity_poly.pdbx_strand_id
1 'polypeptide(L)'
;MVCNPIICSPETKVREAIDIMENHHIGSVIVVDNFSRKPVNIITHKDIISAIYHSKLDSPVSELIELLEKMELITIREDAPVIEAIRIFEEKGIEHLPVVNKEGILVGIITGTDILKGLPRFALIDPLTGLENRRVLDYLNQKLSRQKAKDLFVLFIDIDDFKKINDTYGHVFGDKVLKKVAEAILSSVRTYDNVIRYGGEEIVVVLHRVDEREAVEIANRIRDHVRSIKFKEHPEVRVSVSIGIAPYRGSLLKTIELADKAMYQAKRKGKDRVEVIE
;
A
#
# COMPACT_ATOMS: atom_id res chain seq x y z
N MET A 1 8.41 -8.46 -2.27
CA MET A 1 9.04 -7.19 -1.83
C MET A 1 9.61 -7.36 -0.44
N VAL A 2 8.96 -8.17 0.39
CA VAL A 2 9.64 -8.89 1.47
C VAL A 2 10.53 -9.96 0.85
N CYS A 3 11.82 -9.93 1.14
CA CYS A 3 12.76 -10.99 0.77
C CYS A 3 12.81 -12.03 1.89
N ASN A 4 13.10 -13.29 1.54
CA ASN A 4 13.37 -14.30 2.56
C ASN A 4 14.57 -13.82 3.39
N PRO A 5 14.39 -13.66 4.71
CA PRO A 5 15.46 -13.15 5.54
C PRO A 5 16.50 -14.26 5.65
N ILE A 6 17.76 -13.93 5.35
CA ILE A 6 18.87 -14.80 5.71
C ILE A 6 19.22 -14.49 7.16
N ILE A 7 19.24 -15.54 7.97
CA ILE A 7 19.32 -15.44 9.42
C ILE A 7 20.52 -16.20 9.97
N CYS A 8 21.01 -15.76 11.12
CA CYS A 8 21.93 -16.51 11.97
C CYS A 8 21.47 -16.47 13.43
N SER A 9 22.07 -17.31 14.27
CA SER A 9 21.79 -17.32 15.70
C SER A 9 22.82 -16.46 16.45
N PRO A 10 22.53 -16.01 17.69
CA PRO A 10 23.50 -15.29 18.52
C PRO A 10 24.80 -16.09 18.75
N GLU A 11 24.72 -17.41 18.77
CA GLU A 11 25.85 -18.33 18.97
C GLU A 11 26.66 -18.59 17.69
N THR A 12 26.16 -18.17 16.52
CA THR A 12 26.85 -18.32 15.25
C THR A 12 28.18 -17.55 15.32
N LYS A 13 29.28 -18.16 14.87
CA LYS A 13 30.57 -17.47 14.84
C LYS A 13 30.56 -16.35 13.82
N VAL A 14 31.28 -15.26 14.08
CA VAL A 14 31.37 -14.14 13.13
C VAL A 14 31.87 -14.61 11.76
N ARG A 15 32.86 -15.50 11.71
CA ARG A 15 33.37 -16.11 10.46
C ARG A 15 32.26 -16.82 9.67
N GLU A 16 31.40 -17.58 10.35
CA GLU A 16 30.27 -18.26 9.71
C GLU A 16 29.23 -17.25 9.20
N ALA A 17 29.02 -16.14 9.92
CA ALA A 17 28.16 -15.05 9.44
C ALA A 17 28.71 -14.38 8.18
N ILE A 18 30.05 -14.26 8.04
CA ILE A 18 30.70 -13.79 6.80
C ILE A 18 30.43 -14.78 5.66
N ASP A 19 30.63 -16.08 5.89
CA ASP A 19 30.38 -17.12 4.88
C ASP A 19 28.92 -17.09 4.42
N ILE A 20 27.96 -16.86 5.33
CA ILE A 20 26.54 -16.68 4.99
C ILE A 20 26.35 -15.45 4.09
N MET A 21 26.95 -14.31 4.44
CA MET A 21 26.84 -13.08 3.64
C MET A 21 27.38 -13.27 2.22
N GLU A 22 28.56 -13.88 2.09
CA GLU A 22 29.21 -14.12 0.80
C GLU A 22 28.40 -15.10 -0.07
N ASN A 23 28.00 -16.25 0.49
CA ASN A 23 27.26 -17.27 -0.26
C ASN A 23 25.92 -16.76 -0.77
N HIS A 24 25.24 -15.92 0.01
CA HIS A 24 23.94 -15.35 -0.36
C HIS A 24 24.04 -14.01 -1.10
N HIS A 25 25.24 -13.45 -1.29
CA HIS A 25 25.48 -12.16 -1.94
C HIS A 25 24.69 -11.02 -1.28
N ILE A 26 24.68 -10.97 0.06
CA ILE A 26 23.94 -10.01 0.87
C ILE A 26 24.89 -9.18 1.74
N GLY A 27 24.51 -7.94 2.05
CA GLY A 27 25.31 -7.04 2.89
C GLY A 27 24.97 -7.06 4.38
N SER A 28 23.96 -7.85 4.77
CA SER A 28 23.49 -7.96 6.15
C SER A 28 22.81 -9.30 6.43
N VAL A 29 22.84 -9.74 7.69
CA VAL A 29 22.22 -10.95 8.21
C VAL A 29 21.45 -10.61 9.48
N ILE A 30 20.22 -11.09 9.59
CA ILE A 30 19.41 -10.86 10.80
C ILE A 30 19.76 -11.91 11.84
N VAL A 31 20.05 -11.46 13.06
CA VAL A 31 20.27 -12.32 14.21
C VAL A 31 18.93 -12.64 14.83
N VAL A 32 18.58 -13.92 14.93
CA VAL A 32 17.29 -14.39 15.42
C VAL A 32 17.53 -15.29 16.63
N ASP A 33 16.76 -15.05 17.70
CA ASP A 33 16.79 -15.92 18.87
C ASP A 33 16.25 -17.32 18.53
N ASN A 34 17.03 -18.35 18.89
CA ASN A 34 16.74 -19.74 18.51
C ASN A 34 15.42 -20.26 19.09
N PHE A 35 15.00 -19.74 20.25
CA PHE A 35 13.82 -20.23 20.95
C PHE A 35 12.56 -19.48 20.56
N SER A 36 12.58 -18.16 20.65
CA SER A 36 11.44 -17.29 20.40
C SER A 36 11.21 -17.00 18.91
N ARG A 37 12.21 -17.26 18.05
CA ARG A 37 12.23 -16.88 16.63
C ARG A 37 12.05 -15.39 16.37
N LYS A 38 12.26 -14.57 17.41
CA LYS A 38 12.20 -13.11 17.31
C LYS A 38 13.55 -12.58 16.82
N PRO A 39 13.54 -11.59 15.92
CA PRO A 39 14.78 -10.95 15.50
C PRO A 39 15.32 -10.10 16.66
N VAL A 40 16.59 -10.28 16.99
CA VAL A 40 17.25 -9.62 18.15
C VAL A 40 18.28 -8.58 17.72
N ASN A 41 18.95 -8.78 16.59
CA ASN A 41 19.87 -7.79 16.04
C ASN A 41 20.06 -7.97 14.51
N ILE A 42 20.88 -7.12 13.92
CA ILE A 42 21.31 -7.23 12.52
C ILE A 42 22.81 -6.99 12.43
N ILE A 43 23.51 -7.90 11.77
CA ILE A 43 24.93 -7.77 11.46
C ILE A 43 25.05 -7.30 10.02
N THR A 44 25.88 -6.29 9.81
CA THR A 44 26.16 -5.67 8.51
C THR A 44 27.65 -5.78 8.18
N HIS A 45 28.03 -5.51 6.94
CA HIS A 45 29.46 -5.39 6.58
C HIS A 45 30.26 -4.45 7.49
N LYS A 46 29.65 -3.38 8.00
CA LYS A 46 30.31 -2.46 8.94
C LYS A 46 30.71 -3.17 10.24
N ASP A 47 29.81 -4.01 10.76
CA ASP A 47 30.05 -4.77 11.99
C ASP A 47 31.13 -5.85 11.77
N ILE A 48 31.14 -6.49 10.59
CA ILE A 48 32.18 -7.43 10.19
C ILE A 48 33.57 -6.76 10.14
N ILE A 49 33.66 -5.57 9.55
CA ILE A 49 34.91 -4.80 9.52
C ILE A 49 35.42 -4.53 10.94
N SER A 50 34.52 -4.13 11.85
CA SER A 50 34.87 -3.96 13.27
C SER A 50 35.33 -5.26 13.92
N ALA A 51 34.68 -6.39 13.62
CA ALA A 51 35.08 -7.69 14.16
C ALA A 51 36.48 -8.11 13.71
N ILE A 52 36.86 -7.85 12.46
CA ILE A 52 38.21 -8.09 11.95
C ILE A 52 39.23 -7.23 12.72
N TYR A 53 38.94 -5.94 12.88
CA TYR A 53 39.81 -5.01 13.60
C TYR A 53 40.06 -5.45 15.06
N HIS A 54 39.03 -5.97 15.72
CA HIS A 54 39.13 -6.45 17.11
C HIS A 54 39.54 -7.92 17.25
N SER A 55 39.92 -8.61 16.15
CA SER A 55 40.28 -10.04 16.16
C SER A 55 39.20 -10.96 16.73
N LYS A 56 37.93 -10.66 16.45
CA LYS A 56 36.74 -11.37 16.96
C LYS A 56 36.08 -12.32 15.93
N LEU A 57 36.80 -12.73 14.90
CA LEU A 57 36.24 -13.58 13.85
C LEU A 57 35.75 -14.95 14.34
N ASP A 58 36.38 -15.50 15.37
CA ASP A 58 36.01 -16.82 15.92
C ASP A 58 35.08 -16.72 17.15
N SER A 59 34.74 -15.49 17.57
CA SER A 59 33.76 -15.21 18.63
C SER A 59 32.32 -15.41 18.13
N PRO A 60 31.36 -15.71 19.03
CA PRO A 60 29.94 -15.64 18.73
C PRO A 60 29.51 -14.22 18.31
N VAL A 61 28.46 -14.15 17.49
CA VAL A 61 27.84 -12.88 17.09
C VAL A 61 27.26 -12.11 18.29
N SER A 62 26.78 -12.80 19.33
CA SER A 62 26.33 -12.18 20.58
C SER A 62 27.40 -11.31 21.23
N GLU A 63 28.64 -11.82 21.31
CA GLU A 63 29.77 -11.08 21.86
C GLU A 63 30.11 -9.84 21.02
N LEU A 64 29.96 -9.94 19.68
CA LEU A 64 30.16 -8.79 18.80
C LEU A 64 29.08 -7.72 18.99
N ILE A 65 27.82 -8.11 19.20
CA ILE A 65 26.71 -7.19 19.45
C ILE A 65 26.96 -6.41 20.74
N GLU A 66 27.40 -7.09 21.80
CA GLU A 66 27.75 -6.48 23.09
C GLU A 66 28.95 -5.54 22.95
N LEU A 67 30.03 -5.98 22.28
CA LEU A 67 31.23 -5.19 22.06
C LEU A 67 30.95 -3.87 21.31
N LEU A 68 30.02 -3.89 20.36
CA LEU A 68 29.67 -2.74 19.54
C LEU A 68 28.56 -1.88 20.14
N GLU A 69 28.07 -2.22 21.34
CA GLU A 69 26.97 -1.52 22.03
C GLU A 69 25.78 -1.25 21.09
N LYS A 70 25.42 -2.24 20.25
CA LYS A 70 24.39 -2.03 19.22
C LYS A 70 23.04 -1.72 19.86
N MET A 71 22.39 -0.68 19.35
CA MET A 71 21.03 -0.30 19.75
C MET A 71 20.00 -1.39 19.44
N GLU A 72 18.84 -1.28 20.09
CA GLU A 72 17.70 -2.17 19.88
C GLU A 72 17.30 -2.25 18.40
N LEU A 73 17.03 -3.47 17.94
CA LEU A 73 16.66 -3.73 16.56
C LEU A 73 15.30 -3.10 16.25
N ILE A 74 15.30 -2.19 15.28
CA ILE A 74 14.05 -1.59 14.79
C ILE A 74 13.41 -2.57 13.81
N THR A 75 12.13 -2.87 14.04
CA THR A 75 11.33 -3.78 13.21
C THR A 75 10.07 -3.07 12.72
N ILE A 76 9.45 -3.61 11.67
CA ILE A 76 8.18 -3.13 11.15
C ILE A 76 7.18 -4.30 11.06
N ARG A 77 5.90 -4.03 11.30
CA ARG A 77 4.87 -5.08 11.17
C ARG A 77 4.57 -5.39 9.71
N GLU A 78 4.22 -6.64 9.42
CA GLU A 78 3.84 -7.09 8.07
C GLU A 78 2.58 -6.41 7.50
N ASP A 79 1.71 -5.90 8.38
CA ASP A 79 0.51 -5.14 8.03
C ASP A 79 0.74 -3.62 8.00
N ALA A 80 1.97 -3.15 8.25
CA ALA A 80 2.30 -1.75 8.22
C ALA A 80 2.34 -1.19 6.78
N PRO A 81 1.82 0.03 6.55
CA PRO A 81 1.98 0.71 5.28
C PRO A 81 3.46 0.94 4.95
N VAL A 82 3.87 0.80 3.69
CA VAL A 82 5.29 0.96 3.32
C VAL A 82 5.81 2.38 3.53
N ILE A 83 4.94 3.40 3.55
CA ILE A 83 5.33 4.77 3.90
C ILE A 83 5.95 4.85 5.32
N GLU A 84 5.55 3.95 6.22
CA GLU A 84 6.13 3.84 7.55
C GLU A 84 7.58 3.32 7.49
N ALA A 85 7.86 2.33 6.63
CA ALA A 85 9.23 1.87 6.39
C ALA A 85 10.13 2.98 5.84
N ILE A 86 9.62 3.80 4.90
CA ILE A 86 10.34 4.94 4.33
C ILE A 86 10.68 5.95 5.43
N ARG A 87 9.69 6.32 6.26
CA ARG A 87 9.89 7.24 7.38
C ARG A 87 10.95 6.72 8.35
N ILE A 88 10.88 5.42 8.72
CA ILE A 88 11.86 4.83 9.63
C ILE A 88 13.27 4.88 9.04
N PHE A 89 13.43 4.58 7.74
CA PHE A 89 14.73 4.70 7.08
C PHE A 89 15.30 6.12 7.16
N GLU A 90 14.48 7.15 6.92
CA GLU A 90 14.90 8.55 7.01
C GLU A 90 15.23 8.99 8.45
N GLU A 91 14.35 8.69 9.41
CA GLU A 91 14.49 9.13 10.80
C GLU A 91 15.64 8.43 11.54
N LYS A 92 15.90 7.16 11.20
CA LYS A 92 16.88 6.33 11.91
C LYS A 92 18.19 6.15 11.16
N GLY A 93 18.26 6.57 9.90
CA GLY A 93 19.45 6.42 9.06
C GLY A 93 19.86 4.96 8.86
N ILE A 94 18.87 4.06 8.76
CA ILE A 94 19.09 2.62 8.53
C ILE A 94 18.57 2.23 7.14
N GLU A 95 19.05 1.11 6.60
CA GLU A 95 18.70 0.64 5.24
C GLU A 95 18.04 -0.73 5.22
N HIS A 96 17.88 -1.37 6.38
CA HIS A 96 17.39 -2.73 6.52
C HIS A 96 16.36 -2.78 7.65
N LEU A 97 15.14 -3.22 7.34
CA LEU A 97 14.04 -3.34 8.28
C LEU A 97 13.51 -4.77 8.30
N PRO A 98 13.78 -5.54 9.38
CA PRO A 98 13.10 -6.80 9.63
C PRO A 98 11.60 -6.61 9.74
N VAL A 99 10.85 -7.44 9.02
CA VAL A 99 9.39 -7.50 9.02
C VAL A 99 8.93 -8.61 9.95
N VAL A 100 8.06 -8.27 10.90
CA VAL A 100 7.52 -9.19 11.90
C VAL A 100 6.01 -9.34 11.80
N ASN A 101 5.49 -10.50 12.19
CA ASN A 101 4.05 -10.72 12.33
C ASN A 101 3.51 -10.15 13.66
N LYS A 102 2.24 -10.41 13.96
CA LYS A 102 1.58 -9.92 15.19
C LYS A 102 2.19 -10.48 16.47
N GLU A 103 2.79 -11.66 16.42
CA GLU A 103 3.48 -12.32 17.54
C GLU A 103 4.94 -11.84 17.69
N GLY A 104 5.41 -10.98 16.79
CA GLY A 104 6.79 -10.47 16.77
C GLY A 104 7.80 -11.43 16.13
N ILE A 105 7.34 -12.48 15.46
CA ILE A 105 8.18 -13.45 14.77
C ILE A 105 8.62 -12.88 13.43
N LEU A 106 9.89 -13.09 13.07
CA LEU A 106 10.45 -12.65 11.80
C LEU A 106 9.78 -13.38 10.63
N VAL A 107 9.17 -12.62 9.73
CA VAL A 107 8.57 -13.12 8.48
C VAL A 107 9.28 -12.63 7.22
N GLY A 108 10.09 -11.58 7.35
CA GLY A 108 11.07 -11.23 6.31
C GLY A 108 11.83 -9.95 6.53
N ILE A 109 12.33 -9.36 5.45
CA ILE A 109 13.10 -8.11 5.48
C ILE A 109 12.70 -7.21 4.31
N ILE A 110 12.66 -5.90 4.55
CA ILE A 110 12.58 -4.87 3.53
C ILE A 110 13.85 -4.03 3.57
N THR A 111 14.48 -3.78 2.42
CA THR A 111 15.64 -2.90 2.32
C THR A 111 15.30 -1.58 1.64
N GLY A 112 16.10 -0.54 1.89
CA GLY A 112 16.01 0.73 1.16
C GLY A 112 16.08 0.48 -0.35
N THR A 113 16.95 -0.43 -0.80
CA THR A 113 17.03 -0.82 -2.22
C THR A 113 15.77 -1.53 -2.71
N ASP A 114 15.10 -2.35 -1.90
CA ASP A 114 13.81 -2.96 -2.26
C ASP A 114 12.71 -1.91 -2.40
N ILE A 115 12.73 -0.88 -1.56
CA ILE A 115 11.86 0.28 -1.70
C ILE A 115 12.21 1.06 -2.97
N LEU A 116 13.49 1.30 -3.26
CA LEU A 116 13.93 2.00 -4.47
C LEU A 116 13.58 1.23 -5.75
N LYS A 117 13.74 -0.10 -5.76
CA LYS A 117 13.29 -0.99 -6.85
C LYS A 117 11.76 -1.05 -6.92
N GLY A 118 11.09 -0.88 -5.80
CA GLY A 118 9.63 -0.76 -5.66
C GLY A 118 9.09 0.66 -5.86
N LEU A 119 9.92 1.69 -6.01
CA LEU A 119 9.50 3.09 -6.20
C LEU A 119 8.51 3.27 -7.35
N PRO A 120 8.63 2.55 -8.49
CA PRO A 120 7.61 2.61 -9.52
C PRO A 120 6.24 2.11 -9.07
N ARG A 121 6.12 1.38 -7.94
CA ARG A 121 4.86 0.94 -7.31
C ARG A 121 4.42 1.84 -6.15
N PHE A 122 5.33 2.49 -5.42
CA PHE A 122 4.95 3.47 -4.38
C PHE A 122 4.58 4.83 -4.96
N ALA A 123 5.20 5.21 -6.07
CA ALA A 123 4.78 6.34 -6.88
C ALA A 123 3.38 6.16 -7.50
N LEU A 124 2.77 4.98 -7.31
CA LEU A 124 1.42 4.61 -7.76
C LEU A 124 0.38 4.60 -6.65
N ILE A 125 0.74 4.95 -5.40
CA ILE A 125 -0.23 5.05 -4.30
C ILE A 125 -0.47 6.53 -3.97
N ASP A 126 -1.70 6.88 -3.66
CA ASP A 126 -2.09 8.19 -3.15
C ASP A 126 -1.81 8.25 -1.64
N PRO A 127 -0.97 9.18 -1.16
CA PRO A 127 -0.54 9.20 0.24
C PRO A 127 -1.66 9.57 1.23
N LEU A 128 -2.72 10.22 0.77
CA LEU A 128 -3.83 10.61 1.64
C LEU A 128 -4.78 9.44 1.89
N THR A 129 -5.17 8.73 0.83
CA THR A 129 -6.24 7.73 0.86
C THR A 129 -5.74 6.29 0.89
N GLY A 130 -4.48 6.05 0.50
CA GLY A 130 -3.92 4.71 0.33
C GLY A 130 -4.41 3.98 -0.94
N LEU A 131 -5.25 4.63 -1.75
CA LEU A 131 -5.69 4.12 -3.05
C LEU A 131 -4.53 4.13 -4.07
N GLU A 132 -4.71 3.44 -5.19
CA GLU A 132 -3.86 3.67 -6.35
C GLU A 132 -4.02 5.13 -6.82
N ASN A 133 -2.99 5.75 -7.37
CA ASN A 133 -3.05 7.09 -7.94
C ASN A 133 -3.13 7.03 -9.47
N ARG A 134 -3.47 8.15 -10.09
CA ARG A 134 -3.71 8.25 -11.54
C ARG A 134 -2.62 7.62 -12.43
N ARG A 135 -1.36 7.58 -12.00
CA ARG A 135 -0.25 6.97 -12.77
C ARG A 135 -0.45 5.47 -13.04
N VAL A 136 -1.26 4.78 -12.22
CA VAL A 136 -1.60 3.35 -12.44
C VAL A 136 -2.33 3.14 -13.78
N LEU A 137 -3.07 4.13 -14.25
CA LEU A 137 -3.89 4.00 -15.45
C LEU A 137 -3.05 3.69 -16.70
N ASP A 138 -1.85 4.26 -16.82
CA ASP A 138 -0.97 4.00 -17.96
C ASP A 138 -0.53 2.53 -17.98
N TYR A 139 -0.20 1.98 -16.81
CA TYR A 139 0.14 0.58 -16.64
C TYR A 139 -1.05 -0.34 -16.93
N LEU A 140 -2.22 -0.04 -16.37
CA LEU A 140 -3.44 -0.82 -16.60
C LEU A 140 -3.85 -0.80 -18.07
N ASN A 141 -3.82 0.35 -18.74
CA ASN A 141 -4.20 0.47 -20.14
C ASN A 141 -3.33 -0.42 -21.04
N GLN A 142 -2.01 -0.45 -20.81
CA GLN A 142 -1.10 -1.35 -21.52
C GLN A 142 -1.37 -2.82 -21.20
N LYS A 143 -1.55 -3.16 -19.91
CA LYS A 143 -1.79 -4.53 -19.45
C LYS A 143 -3.09 -5.11 -20.03
N LEU A 144 -4.19 -4.38 -19.92
CA LEU A 144 -5.52 -4.80 -20.39
C LEU A 144 -5.56 -4.98 -21.90
N SER A 145 -4.91 -4.08 -22.65
CA SER A 145 -4.79 -4.16 -24.10
C SER A 145 -4.02 -5.41 -24.53
N ARG A 146 -2.85 -5.69 -23.91
CA ARG A 146 -2.04 -6.90 -24.19
C ARG A 146 -2.79 -8.19 -23.86
N GLN A 147 -3.56 -8.21 -22.79
CA GLN A 147 -4.32 -9.37 -22.36
C GLN A 147 -5.62 -9.57 -23.15
N LYS A 148 -5.97 -8.64 -24.05
CA LYS A 148 -7.27 -8.61 -24.74
C LYS A 148 -8.42 -8.79 -23.76
N ALA A 149 -8.34 -8.09 -22.63
CA ALA A 149 -9.27 -8.26 -21.54
C ALA A 149 -10.70 -7.99 -21.99
N LYS A 150 -11.64 -8.79 -21.45
CA LYS A 150 -13.08 -8.71 -21.67
C LYS A 150 -13.77 -8.71 -20.32
N ASP A 151 -15.07 -8.44 -20.32
CA ASP A 151 -15.93 -8.52 -19.13
C ASP A 151 -15.41 -7.61 -18.01
N LEU A 152 -15.09 -6.37 -18.40
CA LEU A 152 -14.63 -5.31 -17.49
C LEU A 152 -15.59 -4.13 -17.58
N PHE A 153 -15.83 -3.51 -16.44
CA PHE A 153 -16.57 -2.27 -16.32
C PHE A 153 -15.75 -1.26 -15.55
N VAL A 154 -15.87 0.01 -15.91
CA VAL A 154 -15.26 1.12 -15.19
C VAL A 154 -16.36 1.90 -14.50
N LEU A 155 -16.16 2.18 -13.21
CA LEU A 155 -16.93 3.14 -12.44
C LEU A 155 -16.13 4.44 -12.37
N PHE A 156 -16.79 5.56 -12.66
CA PHE A 156 -16.28 6.89 -12.35
C PHE A 156 -17.14 7.48 -11.23
N ILE A 157 -16.50 7.78 -10.11
CA ILE A 157 -17.14 8.14 -8.85
C ILE A 157 -16.69 9.55 -8.47
N ASP A 158 -17.63 10.40 -8.12
CA ASP A 158 -17.35 11.75 -7.63
C ASP A 158 -18.15 12.02 -6.35
N ILE A 159 -17.49 12.58 -5.34
CA ILE A 159 -18.11 12.92 -4.05
C ILE A 159 -18.97 14.16 -4.22
N ASP A 160 -20.27 14.03 -3.93
CA ASP A 160 -21.21 15.12 -4.11
C ASP A 160 -20.97 16.27 -3.12
N ASP A 161 -20.94 17.49 -3.65
CA ASP A 161 -20.78 18.73 -2.89
C ASP A 161 -19.53 18.76 -1.99
N PHE A 162 -18.46 18.06 -2.37
CA PHE A 162 -17.23 17.99 -1.58
C PHE A 162 -16.59 19.35 -1.32
N LYS A 163 -16.62 20.26 -2.31
CA LYS A 163 -16.21 21.66 -2.11
C LYS A 163 -16.99 22.34 -0.97
N LYS A 164 -18.31 22.13 -0.87
CA LYS A 164 -19.13 22.69 0.22
C LYS A 164 -18.71 22.15 1.58
N ILE A 165 -18.33 20.87 1.65
CA ILE A 165 -17.78 20.27 2.87
C ILE A 165 -16.47 20.97 3.26
N ASN A 166 -15.55 21.15 2.32
CA ASN A 166 -14.30 21.87 2.56
C ASN A 166 -14.52 23.32 3.00
N ASP A 167 -15.42 24.03 2.31
CA ASP A 167 -15.71 25.43 2.60
C ASP A 167 -16.37 25.61 3.99
N THR A 168 -17.13 24.61 4.46
CA THR A 168 -17.85 24.67 5.74
C THR A 168 -17.02 24.17 6.93
N TYR A 169 -16.26 23.09 6.75
CA TYR A 169 -15.59 22.36 7.83
C TYR A 169 -14.06 22.36 7.73
N GLY A 170 -13.52 22.95 6.66
CA GLY A 170 -12.08 23.03 6.38
C GLY A 170 -11.50 21.78 5.72
N HIS A 171 -10.37 21.96 5.05
CA HIS A 171 -9.68 20.90 4.30
C HIS A 171 -9.26 19.71 5.16
N VAL A 172 -8.91 19.92 6.43
CA VAL A 172 -8.54 18.82 7.35
C VAL A 172 -9.71 17.87 7.56
N PHE A 173 -10.94 18.38 7.62
CA PHE A 173 -12.13 17.53 7.69
C PHE A 173 -12.44 16.90 6.34
N GLY A 174 -12.27 17.64 5.23
CA GLY A 174 -12.37 17.08 3.88
C GLY A 174 -11.44 15.88 3.64
N ASP A 175 -10.21 15.95 4.14
CA ASP A 175 -9.24 14.84 4.10
C ASP A 175 -9.74 13.61 4.87
N LYS A 176 -10.40 13.80 6.02
CA LYS A 176 -11.04 12.70 6.77
C LYS A 176 -12.21 12.10 5.98
N VAL A 177 -12.99 12.93 5.29
CA VAL A 177 -14.09 12.48 4.43
C VAL A 177 -13.55 11.63 3.28
N LEU A 178 -12.50 12.10 2.59
CA LEU A 178 -11.86 11.37 1.49
C LEU A 178 -11.35 9.99 1.95
N LYS A 179 -10.68 9.92 3.10
CA LYS A 179 -10.22 8.65 3.68
C LYS A 179 -11.37 7.69 3.96
N LYS A 180 -12.45 8.17 4.57
CA LYS A 180 -13.62 7.33 4.88
C LYS A 180 -14.35 6.84 3.62
N VAL A 181 -14.44 7.68 2.59
CA VAL A 181 -14.99 7.29 1.28
C VAL A 181 -14.11 6.23 0.62
N ALA A 182 -12.78 6.40 0.63
CA ALA A 182 -11.85 5.41 0.10
C ALA A 182 -11.98 4.05 0.81
N GLU A 183 -12.05 4.04 2.15
CA GLU A 183 -12.30 2.83 2.95
C GLU A 183 -13.64 2.16 2.60
N ALA A 184 -14.71 2.94 2.42
CA ALA A 184 -16.02 2.44 2.02
C ALA A 184 -15.99 1.82 0.61
N ILE A 185 -15.26 2.41 -0.33
CA ILE A 185 -15.12 1.84 -1.69
C ILE A 185 -14.33 0.54 -1.65
N LEU A 186 -13.18 0.52 -0.95
CA LEU A 186 -12.33 -0.68 -0.84
C LEU A 186 -13.07 -1.87 -0.22
N SER A 187 -13.87 -1.64 0.82
CA SER A 187 -14.70 -2.68 1.44
C SER A 187 -15.88 -3.14 0.58
N SER A 188 -16.18 -2.41 -0.51
CA SER A 188 -17.27 -2.71 -1.44
C SER A 188 -16.81 -3.43 -2.70
N VAL A 189 -15.51 -3.64 -2.91
CA VAL A 189 -14.97 -4.26 -4.13
C VAL A 189 -14.08 -5.45 -3.77
N ARG A 190 -13.68 -6.25 -4.77
CA ARG A 190 -12.80 -7.40 -4.54
C ARG A 190 -11.35 -6.93 -4.52
N THR A 191 -10.47 -7.68 -3.85
CA THR A 191 -9.05 -7.32 -3.69
C THR A 191 -8.27 -7.25 -4.99
N TYR A 192 -8.78 -7.84 -6.07
CA TYR A 192 -8.18 -7.79 -7.40
C TYR A 192 -8.76 -6.69 -8.30
N ASP A 193 -9.81 -5.98 -7.85
CA ASP A 193 -10.31 -4.79 -8.53
C ASP A 193 -9.37 -3.61 -8.26
N ASN A 194 -9.24 -2.71 -9.23
CA ASN A 194 -8.39 -1.54 -9.08
C ASN A 194 -9.23 -0.37 -8.57
N VAL A 195 -8.81 0.28 -7.50
CA VAL A 195 -9.44 1.49 -6.94
C VAL A 195 -8.43 2.62 -6.95
N ILE A 196 -8.70 3.63 -7.76
CA ILE A 196 -7.74 4.64 -8.17
C ILE A 196 -8.28 6.03 -7.82
N ARG A 197 -7.56 6.80 -7.02
CA ARG A 197 -7.79 8.23 -6.89
C ARG A 197 -7.37 8.93 -8.19
N TYR A 198 -8.36 9.34 -8.96
CA TYR A 198 -8.18 9.94 -10.28
C TYR A 198 -7.85 11.44 -10.18
N GLY A 199 -8.56 12.14 -9.28
CA GLY A 199 -8.45 13.57 -9.04
C GLY A 199 -8.57 13.94 -7.57
N GLY A 200 -9.00 15.17 -7.28
CA GLY A 200 -9.15 15.66 -5.90
C GLY A 200 -10.16 14.85 -5.10
N GLU A 201 -11.39 14.77 -5.61
CA GLU A 201 -12.54 14.02 -5.06
C GLU A 201 -13.07 12.93 -6.02
N GLU A 202 -12.35 12.71 -7.12
CA GLU A 202 -12.71 11.76 -8.17
C GLU A 202 -11.99 10.43 -7.98
N ILE A 203 -12.74 9.33 -8.06
CA ILE A 203 -12.24 7.96 -7.88
C ILE A 203 -12.70 7.11 -9.06
N VAL A 204 -11.77 6.37 -9.65
CA VAL A 204 -12.04 5.39 -10.71
C VAL A 204 -11.91 4.00 -10.14
N VAL A 205 -12.88 3.13 -10.44
CA VAL A 205 -12.81 1.70 -10.12
C VAL A 205 -12.82 0.90 -11.42
N VAL A 206 -11.87 -0.02 -11.57
CA VAL A 206 -11.87 -1.00 -12.67
C VAL A 206 -12.30 -2.34 -12.10
N LEU A 207 -13.51 -2.77 -12.46
CA LEU A 207 -14.08 -4.04 -12.06
C LEU A 207 -13.69 -5.12 -13.05
N HIS A 208 -13.18 -6.25 -12.53
CA HIS A 208 -12.75 -7.37 -13.37
C HIS A 208 -13.68 -8.56 -13.31
N ARG A 209 -13.96 -9.14 -14.50
CA ARG A 209 -14.75 -10.37 -14.67
C ARG A 209 -16.17 -10.20 -14.14
N VAL A 210 -16.82 -9.12 -14.57
CA VAL A 210 -18.21 -8.79 -14.17
C VAL A 210 -19.05 -8.50 -15.41
N ASP A 211 -20.35 -8.76 -15.32
CA ASP A 211 -21.32 -8.27 -16.28
C ASP A 211 -21.91 -6.91 -15.84
N GLU A 212 -22.78 -6.33 -16.67
CA GLU A 212 -23.37 -5.02 -16.40
C GLU A 212 -24.22 -5.03 -15.11
N ARG A 213 -24.96 -6.11 -14.88
CA ARG A 213 -25.82 -6.23 -13.71
C ARG A 213 -24.97 -6.26 -12.43
N GLU A 214 -23.91 -7.07 -12.42
CA GLU A 214 -22.98 -7.14 -11.29
C GLU A 214 -22.25 -5.80 -11.08
N ALA A 215 -21.86 -5.11 -12.15
CA ALA A 215 -21.26 -3.78 -12.06
C ALA A 215 -22.21 -2.76 -11.40
N VAL A 216 -23.49 -2.78 -11.78
CA VAL A 216 -24.54 -1.94 -11.16
C VAL A 216 -24.77 -2.31 -9.70
N GLU A 217 -24.79 -3.60 -9.36
CA GLU A 217 -24.94 -4.06 -7.97
C GLU A 217 -23.76 -3.58 -7.09
N ILE A 218 -22.52 -3.69 -7.59
CA ILE A 218 -21.32 -3.20 -6.91
C ILE A 218 -21.36 -1.68 -6.75
N ALA A 219 -21.75 -0.93 -7.78
CA ALA A 219 -21.86 0.52 -7.72
C ALA A 219 -22.90 0.98 -6.69
N ASN A 220 -24.07 0.34 -6.64
CA ASN A 220 -25.08 0.66 -5.62
C ASN A 220 -24.59 0.31 -4.21
N ARG A 221 -23.87 -0.82 -4.04
CA ARG A 221 -23.23 -1.16 -2.76
C ARG A 221 -22.24 -0.08 -2.31
N ILE A 222 -21.39 0.41 -3.22
CA ILE A 222 -20.48 1.53 -2.95
C ILE A 222 -21.25 2.76 -2.48
N ARG A 223 -22.27 3.17 -3.25
CA ARG A 223 -23.10 4.33 -2.93
C ARG A 223 -23.71 4.20 -1.52
N ASP A 224 -24.31 3.06 -1.23
CA ASP A 224 -25.01 2.82 0.04
C ASP A 224 -24.03 2.80 1.23
N HIS A 225 -22.85 2.19 1.08
CA HIS A 225 -21.80 2.22 2.09
C HIS A 225 -21.27 3.64 2.32
N VAL A 226 -21.03 4.43 1.27
CA VAL A 226 -20.64 5.85 1.41
C VAL A 226 -21.72 6.65 2.14
N ARG A 227 -22.99 6.48 1.76
CA ARG A 227 -24.12 7.14 2.40
C ARG A 227 -24.27 6.78 3.89
N SER A 228 -23.81 5.60 4.28
CA SER A 228 -23.85 5.13 5.67
C SER A 228 -22.77 5.76 6.56
N ILE A 229 -21.75 6.40 5.99
CA ILE A 229 -20.63 7.00 6.75
C ILE A 229 -21.17 8.02 7.76
N LYS A 230 -20.67 7.92 9.00
CA LYS A 230 -20.95 8.86 10.09
C LYS A 230 -19.66 9.43 10.65
N PHE A 231 -19.67 10.72 10.95
CA PHE A 231 -18.57 11.43 11.60
C PHE A 231 -19.00 11.79 13.03
N LYS A 232 -18.22 11.36 14.03
CA LYS A 232 -18.55 11.63 15.45
C LYS A 232 -18.50 13.12 15.80
N GLU A 233 -17.52 13.81 15.21
CA GLU A 233 -17.29 15.25 15.37
C GLU A 233 -18.33 16.12 14.65
N HIS A 234 -18.91 15.61 13.55
CA HIS A 234 -19.94 16.30 12.77
C HIS A 234 -21.07 15.34 12.36
N PRO A 235 -21.97 14.94 13.29
CA PRO A 235 -23.02 13.94 13.04
C PRO A 235 -24.07 14.33 11.99
N GLU A 236 -24.19 15.63 11.74
CA GLU A 236 -25.08 16.23 10.74
C GLU A 236 -24.57 16.06 9.30
N VAL A 237 -23.25 15.87 9.13
CA VAL A 237 -22.65 15.70 7.80
C VAL A 237 -23.22 14.45 7.13
N ARG A 238 -23.58 14.62 5.87
CA ARG A 238 -24.02 13.55 4.97
C ARG A 238 -23.13 13.60 3.75
N VAL A 239 -22.60 12.44 3.38
CA VAL A 239 -21.75 12.28 2.20
C VAL A 239 -22.48 11.34 1.26
N SER A 240 -22.54 11.71 -0.01
CA SER A 240 -23.03 10.86 -1.09
C SER A 240 -22.06 10.91 -2.26
N VAL A 241 -22.25 9.99 -3.19
CA VAL A 241 -21.46 9.92 -4.42
C VAL A 241 -22.38 9.78 -5.62
N SER A 242 -21.98 10.41 -6.71
CA SER A 242 -22.54 10.16 -8.04
C SER A 242 -21.62 9.20 -8.78
N ILE A 243 -22.18 8.16 -9.38
CA ILE A 243 -21.41 7.08 -10.02
C ILE A 243 -21.88 6.90 -11.47
N GLY A 244 -20.93 6.93 -12.39
CA GLY A 244 -21.14 6.57 -13.78
C GLY A 244 -20.47 5.24 -14.11
N ILE A 245 -21.12 4.42 -14.93
CA ILE A 245 -20.64 3.10 -15.33
C ILE A 245 -20.42 3.06 -16.85
N ALA A 246 -19.31 2.49 -17.30
CA ALA A 246 -19.09 2.20 -18.71
C ALA A 246 -18.43 0.83 -18.96
N PRO A 247 -18.85 0.10 -20.01
CA PRO A 247 -18.20 -1.14 -20.40
C PRO A 247 -16.83 -0.88 -21.05
N TYR A 248 -15.84 -1.71 -20.71
CA TYR A 248 -14.54 -1.65 -21.35
C TYR A 248 -14.60 -2.13 -22.80
N ARG A 249 -14.12 -1.30 -23.73
CA ARG A 249 -14.06 -1.62 -25.17
C ARG A 249 -12.65 -1.42 -25.74
N GLY A 250 -11.66 -2.02 -25.10
CA GLY A 250 -10.27 -2.09 -25.59
C GLY A 250 -9.39 -0.87 -25.31
N SER A 251 -9.93 0.19 -24.71
CA SER A 251 -9.17 1.37 -24.30
C SER A 251 -9.68 1.87 -22.95
N LEU A 252 -8.80 1.86 -21.95
CA LEU A 252 -9.19 2.22 -20.59
C LEU A 252 -9.52 3.71 -20.50
N LEU A 253 -8.72 4.55 -21.15
CA LEU A 253 -8.93 6.01 -21.18
C LEU A 253 -10.28 6.38 -21.79
N LYS A 254 -10.64 5.78 -22.94
CA LYS A 254 -11.96 6.03 -23.57
C LYS A 254 -13.10 5.55 -22.68
N THR A 255 -12.94 4.41 -22.01
CA THR A 255 -13.97 3.91 -21.09
C THR A 255 -14.13 4.80 -19.86
N ILE A 256 -13.03 5.36 -19.33
CA ILE A 256 -13.08 6.36 -18.25
C ILE A 256 -13.86 7.61 -18.69
N GLU A 257 -13.60 8.12 -19.91
CA GLU A 257 -14.35 9.28 -20.45
C GLU A 257 -15.85 9.00 -20.60
N LEU A 258 -16.23 7.77 -20.96
CA LEU A 258 -17.64 7.37 -21.03
C LEU A 258 -18.28 7.24 -19.64
N ALA A 259 -17.55 6.68 -18.69
CA ALA A 259 -18.01 6.57 -17.30
C ALA A 259 -18.16 7.95 -16.66
N ASP A 260 -17.25 8.89 -16.92
CA ASP A 260 -17.36 10.29 -16.49
C ASP A 260 -18.63 10.96 -17.05
N LYS A 261 -18.94 10.75 -18.34
CA LYS A 261 -20.19 11.25 -18.93
C LYS A 261 -21.43 10.69 -18.23
N ALA A 262 -21.45 9.40 -17.89
CA ALA A 262 -22.54 8.80 -17.12
C ALA A 262 -22.61 9.37 -15.69
N MET A 263 -21.47 9.59 -15.03
CA MET A 263 -21.40 10.20 -13.69
C MET A 263 -21.97 11.61 -13.72
N TYR A 264 -21.66 12.37 -14.76
CA TYR A 264 -22.22 13.70 -14.96
C TYR A 264 -23.75 13.66 -15.14
N GLN A 265 -24.29 12.64 -15.81
CA GLN A 265 -25.75 12.43 -15.87
C GLN A 265 -26.33 12.13 -14.49
N ALA A 266 -25.62 11.35 -13.65
CA ALA A 266 -26.03 11.07 -12.27
C ALA A 266 -26.15 12.37 -11.46
N LYS A 267 -25.16 13.26 -11.58
CA LYS A 267 -25.21 14.59 -10.94
C LYS A 267 -26.39 15.43 -11.43
N ARG A 268 -26.65 15.45 -12.74
CA ARG A 268 -27.79 16.21 -13.32
C ARG A 268 -29.16 15.67 -12.92
N LYS A 269 -29.27 14.36 -12.68
CA LYS A 269 -30.51 13.69 -12.27
C LYS A 269 -30.72 13.67 -10.74
N GLY A 270 -29.96 14.46 -9.99
CA GLY A 270 -30.18 14.70 -8.58
C GLY A 270 -29.14 14.12 -7.62
N LYS A 271 -27.98 13.67 -8.12
CA LYS A 271 -26.87 13.13 -7.31
C LYS A 271 -27.26 11.84 -6.54
N ASP A 272 -26.37 11.33 -5.68
CA ASP A 272 -26.57 10.10 -4.88
C ASP A 272 -27.17 8.94 -5.70
N ARG A 273 -26.59 8.68 -6.88
CA ARG A 273 -27.13 7.70 -7.82
C ARG A 273 -26.09 7.12 -8.77
N VAL A 274 -26.50 6.04 -9.41
CA VAL A 274 -25.73 5.31 -10.40
C VAL A 274 -26.38 5.49 -11.77
N GLU A 275 -25.61 5.82 -12.79
CA GLU A 275 -26.05 5.85 -14.18
C GLU A 275 -25.09 5.02 -15.04
N VAL A 276 -25.62 4.33 -16.05
CA VAL A 276 -24.86 3.53 -17.00
C VAL A 276 -24.83 4.29 -18.33
N ILE A 277 -23.68 4.34 -18.99
CA ILE A 277 -23.58 4.90 -20.34
C ILE A 277 -24.29 3.96 -21.34
N GLU A 278 -25.19 4.52 -22.14
CA GLU A 278 -25.86 3.81 -23.25
C GLU A 278 -24.90 3.52 -24.41
#